data_AF-A0A1E3LZ28-F1
#
_entry.id   AF-A0A1E3LZ28-F1
#
_cell.length_a   1.000
_cell.length_b   1.000
_cell.length_c   1.000
_cell.angle_alpha   90.00
_cell.angle_beta   90.00
_cell.angle_gamma   90.00
#
_symmetry.space_group_name_H-M   'P 1'
#
loop_
_entity.id
_entity.type
_entity.pdbx_description
1 polymer ?
#
loop_
_entity_poly.entity_id
_entity_poly.type
_entity_poly.pdbx_seq_one_letter_code
_entity_poly.pdbx_strand_id
1 'polypeptide(L)'
;MRKSLAVLALGSAATLLASCGSGGIANRNRPDEFAVARQAPLVIPPDFALRPPQPGAPRPQDAGGPSQQALEALFGGSAPRSASETAAVQAAGGASAADAGIRSSAGSPGTAVVDKGSTTRDIVAAPQGDGRDAQTGAGTAPAAPAPAPAPAPTATPSPQD
;
A
#
# COMPACT_ATOMS: atom_id res chain seq x y z
N MET A 1 25.68 64.51 63.75
CA MET A 1 26.12 64.11 62.40
C MET A 1 26.45 62.61 62.27
N ARG A 2 27.29 62.02 63.15
CA ARG A 2 27.66 60.59 63.10
C ARG A 2 26.47 59.62 63.27
N LYS A 3 25.60 59.90 64.24
CA LYS A 3 24.38 59.11 64.54
C LYS A 3 23.35 59.23 63.40
N SER A 4 23.25 60.42 62.80
CA SER A 4 22.39 60.68 61.63
C SER A 4 22.85 59.89 60.41
N LEU A 5 24.16 59.81 60.16
CA LEU A 5 24.75 58.97 59.11
C LEU A 5 24.49 57.47 59.33
N ALA A 6 24.59 56.99 60.58
CA ALA A 6 24.31 55.60 60.90
C ALA A 6 22.82 55.24 60.68
N VAL A 7 21.89 56.13 61.05
CA VAL A 7 20.45 55.93 60.82
C VAL A 7 20.12 55.94 59.32
N LEU A 8 20.75 56.82 58.55
CA LEU A 8 20.55 56.90 57.10
C LEU A 8 21.10 55.66 56.38
N ALA A 9 22.25 55.16 56.80
CA ALA A 9 22.85 53.93 56.27
C ALA A 9 22.04 52.67 56.63
N LEU A 10 21.50 52.61 57.86
CA LEU A 10 20.67 51.49 58.28
C LEU A 10 19.31 51.51 57.57
N GLY A 11 18.73 52.71 57.37
CA GLY A 11 17.51 52.92 56.61
C GLY A 11 17.66 52.50 55.14
N SER A 12 18.75 52.90 54.48
CA SER A 12 19.00 52.52 53.08
C SER A 12 19.22 51.01 52.93
N ALA A 13 19.99 50.40 53.84
CA ALA A 13 20.19 48.95 53.86
C ALA A 13 18.87 48.17 54.03
N ALA A 14 17.99 48.63 54.93
CA ALA A 14 16.67 48.01 55.12
C ALA A 14 15.79 48.09 53.86
N THR A 15 15.81 49.23 53.14
CA THR A 15 15.05 49.37 51.88
C THR A 15 15.57 48.49 50.74
N LEU A 16 16.88 48.28 50.67
CA LEU A 16 17.50 47.38 49.68
C LEU A 16 17.12 45.92 49.96
N LEU A 17 17.09 45.51 51.23
CA LEU A 17 16.71 44.16 51.62
C LEU A 17 15.21 43.88 51.40
N ALA A 18 14.34 44.88 51.64
CA ALA A 18 12.91 44.79 51.38
C ALA A 18 12.57 44.65 49.88
N SER A 19 13.45 45.09 48.97
CA SER A 19 13.24 44.96 47.52
C SER A 19 13.34 43.52 47.00
N CYS A 20 14.00 42.63 47.75
CA CYS A 20 14.14 41.21 47.42
C CYS A 20 13.08 40.33 48.09
N GLY A 21 12.22 40.91 48.95
CA GLY A 21 11.12 40.24 49.61
C GLY A 21 9.93 40.05 48.69
N SER A 22 9.82 38.84 48.13
CA SER A 22 8.63 38.21 47.53
C SER A 22 7.34 39.05 47.52
N GLY A 23 7.08 39.71 46.40
CA GLY A 23 5.81 40.41 46.14
C GLY A 23 6.02 41.57 45.19
N GLY A 24 6.13 41.28 43.89
CA GLY A 24 6.51 42.26 42.86
C GLY A 24 5.78 43.61 42.96
N ILE A 25 6.51 44.67 42.61
CA ILE A 25 6.22 46.13 42.53
C ILE A 25 4.92 46.59 41.83
N ALA A 26 4.03 45.69 41.49
CA ALA A 26 2.65 45.96 41.15
C ALA A 26 1.96 44.62 41.36
N ASN A 27 0.74 44.62 41.90
CA ASN A 27 -0.21 43.50 41.92
C ASN A 27 -0.46 42.97 40.49
N ARG A 28 0.59 42.44 39.87
CA ARG A 28 0.58 41.80 38.56
C ARG A 28 -0.09 40.49 38.86
N ASN A 29 -1.35 40.40 38.47
CA ASN A 29 -2.09 39.16 38.38
C ASN A 29 -1.20 38.21 37.57
N ARG A 30 -0.43 37.36 38.26
CA ARG A 30 0.40 36.37 37.59
C ARG A 30 -0.58 35.47 36.86
N PRO A 31 -0.41 35.24 35.55
CA PRO A 31 -1.32 34.40 34.81
C PRO A 31 -1.35 33.05 35.50
N ASP A 32 -2.51 32.66 36.00
CA ASP A 32 -2.71 31.45 36.78
C ASP A 32 -2.46 30.23 35.88
N GLU A 33 -1.29 29.61 36.03
CA GLU A 33 -0.89 28.42 35.29
C GLU A 33 -1.79 27.19 35.55
N PHE A 34 -2.66 27.24 36.56
CA PHE A 34 -3.67 26.21 36.85
C PHE A 34 -5.08 26.62 36.45
N ALA A 35 -5.26 27.78 35.80
CA ALA A 35 -6.56 28.18 35.27
C ALA A 35 -6.96 27.26 34.11
N VAL A 36 -7.83 26.30 34.41
CA VAL A 36 -8.38 25.38 33.41
C VAL A 36 -9.35 26.14 32.51
N ALA A 37 -8.93 26.41 31.28
CA ALA A 37 -9.83 26.91 30.24
C ALA A 37 -10.88 25.84 29.90
N ARG A 38 -12.11 26.26 29.57
CA ARG A 38 -13.15 25.32 29.16
C ARG A 38 -12.75 24.65 27.85
N GLN A 39 -12.60 23.34 27.88
CA GLN A 39 -12.31 22.55 26.69
C GLN A 39 -13.46 22.69 25.68
N ALA A 40 -13.12 22.89 24.42
CA ALA A 40 -14.10 22.90 23.34
C ALA A 40 -14.89 21.57 23.37
N PRO A 41 -16.21 21.59 23.09
CA PRO A 41 -17.01 20.37 23.09
C PRO A 41 -16.40 19.35 22.13
N LEU A 42 -16.10 18.14 22.64
CA LEU A 42 -15.73 17.02 21.79
C LEU A 42 -16.98 16.60 21.01
N VAL A 43 -17.10 17.10 19.78
CA VAL A 43 -18.09 16.59 18.84
C VAL A 43 -17.58 15.25 18.36
N ILE A 44 -18.20 14.18 18.84
CA ILE A 44 -18.01 12.84 18.30
C ILE A 44 -18.53 12.88 16.85
N PRO A 45 -17.68 12.63 15.85
CA PRO A 45 -18.13 12.55 14.46
C PRO A 45 -19.26 11.52 14.35
N PRO A 46 -20.23 11.70 13.42
CA PRO A 46 -21.27 10.70 13.23
C PRO A 46 -20.63 9.33 12.99
N ASP A 47 -21.03 8.36 13.80
CA ASP A 47 -20.59 6.98 13.63
C ASP A 47 -21.20 6.48 12.32
N PHE A 48 -20.41 6.50 11.26
CA PHE A 48 -20.79 5.83 10.04
C PHE A 48 -20.74 4.34 10.36
N ALA A 49 -21.91 3.75 10.65
CA ALA A 49 -22.12 2.32 10.71
C ALA A 49 -21.92 1.73 9.31
N LEU A 50 -20.70 1.84 8.78
CA LEU A 50 -20.24 1.15 7.60
C LEU A 50 -20.39 -0.32 7.95
N ARG A 51 -21.38 -0.95 7.33
CA ARG A 51 -21.57 -2.39 7.45
C ARG A 51 -20.23 -3.04 7.08
N PRO A 52 -19.59 -3.78 8.00
CA PRO A 52 -18.35 -4.47 7.66
C PRO A 52 -18.57 -5.30 6.41
N PRO A 53 -17.66 -5.24 5.42
CA PRO A 53 -17.80 -6.02 4.19
C PRO A 53 -17.95 -7.49 4.59
N GLN A 54 -18.91 -8.18 3.99
CA GLN A 54 -19.13 -9.58 4.34
C GLN A 54 -17.86 -10.40 4.05
N PRO A 55 -17.43 -11.25 5.00
CA PRO A 55 -16.31 -12.15 4.75
C PRO A 55 -16.54 -12.96 3.46
N GLY A 56 -15.60 -12.87 2.52
CA GLY A 56 -15.68 -13.55 1.23
C GLY A 56 -16.36 -12.76 0.11
N ALA A 57 -17.08 -11.67 0.38
CA ALA A 57 -17.68 -10.88 -0.69
C ALA A 57 -16.59 -10.32 -1.64
N PRO A 58 -16.80 -10.35 -2.97
CA PRO A 58 -15.89 -9.77 -3.94
C PRO A 58 -15.62 -8.32 -3.59
N ARG A 59 -14.35 -7.95 -3.42
CA ARG A 59 -14.02 -6.55 -3.14
C ARG A 59 -14.09 -5.76 -4.44
N PRO A 60 -14.48 -4.48 -4.42
CA PRO A 60 -14.49 -3.65 -5.63
C PRO A 60 -13.14 -3.60 -6.36
N GLN A 61 -12.04 -3.66 -5.62
CA GLN A 61 -10.68 -3.74 -6.18
C GLN A 61 -10.37 -5.06 -6.90
N ASP A 62 -11.14 -6.13 -6.64
CA ASP A 62 -10.88 -7.45 -7.22
C ASP A 62 -11.48 -7.61 -8.62
N ALA A 63 -12.50 -6.82 -9.00
CA ALA A 63 -13.22 -6.95 -10.28
C ALA A 63 -12.64 -6.08 -11.44
N GLY A 64 -11.35 -5.76 -11.38
CA GLY A 64 -10.74 -4.76 -12.25
C GLY A 64 -11.05 -3.36 -11.71
N GLY A 65 -10.07 -2.77 -11.03
CA GLY A 65 -10.24 -1.49 -10.35
C GLY A 65 -10.54 -0.34 -11.33
N PRO A 66 -10.83 0.87 -10.80
CA PRO A 66 -11.14 2.06 -11.59
C PRO A 66 -10.11 2.38 -12.68
N SER A 67 -8.84 2.00 -12.46
CA SER A 67 -7.76 2.12 -13.43
C SER A 67 -7.98 1.27 -14.69
N GLN A 68 -8.47 0.04 -14.58
CA GLN A 68 -8.77 -0.80 -15.76
C GLN A 68 -9.95 -0.22 -16.54
N GLN A 69 -10.99 0.24 -15.86
CA GLN A 69 -12.13 0.90 -16.51
C GLN A 69 -11.71 2.19 -17.22
N ALA A 70 -10.81 2.96 -16.61
CA ALA A 70 -10.23 4.14 -17.25
C ALA A 70 -9.37 3.79 -18.47
N LEU A 71 -8.57 2.71 -18.42
CA LEU A 71 -7.77 2.25 -19.54
C LEU A 71 -8.65 1.75 -20.71
N GLU A 72 -9.73 1.02 -20.42
CA GLU A 72 -10.71 0.58 -21.43
C GLU A 72 -11.35 1.80 -22.12
N ALA A 73 -11.72 2.83 -21.34
CA ALA A 73 -12.29 4.07 -21.86
C ALA A 73 -11.28 4.90 -22.68
N LEU A 74 -10.00 4.88 -22.30
CA LEU A 74 -8.96 5.69 -22.94
C LEU A 74 -8.42 5.05 -24.22
N PHE A 75 -8.27 3.73 -24.24
CA PHE A 75 -7.66 2.99 -25.35
C PHE A 75 -8.68 2.28 -26.25
N GLY A 76 -9.97 2.33 -25.92
CA GLY A 76 -11.04 1.86 -26.79
C GLY A 76 -11.08 0.35 -26.93
N GLY A 77 -11.11 -0.35 -25.80
CA GLY A 77 -11.32 -1.80 -25.70
C GLY A 77 -10.66 -2.70 -26.74
N SER A 78 -11.22 -3.90 -26.91
CA SER A 78 -10.69 -4.87 -27.89
C SER A 78 -11.04 -4.47 -29.33
N ALA A 79 -10.03 -4.45 -30.21
CA ALA A 79 -10.23 -4.19 -31.63
C ALA A 79 -11.18 -5.22 -32.29
N PRO A 80 -11.95 -4.83 -33.33
CA PRO A 80 -12.84 -5.74 -34.04
C PRO A 80 -12.07 -6.94 -34.60
N ARG A 81 -12.55 -8.14 -34.27
CA ARG A 81 -11.99 -9.42 -34.76
C ARG A 81 -12.26 -9.57 -36.26
N SER A 82 -11.36 -10.25 -36.98
CA SER A 82 -11.56 -10.52 -38.41
C SER A 82 -12.72 -11.50 -38.64
N ALA A 83 -13.32 -11.49 -39.83
CA ALA A 83 -14.46 -12.35 -40.16
C ALA A 83 -14.11 -13.85 -40.08
N SER A 84 -12.90 -14.24 -40.49
CA SER A 84 -12.43 -15.63 -40.43
C SER A 84 -12.21 -16.09 -38.99
N GLU A 85 -11.66 -15.23 -38.14
CA GLU A 85 -11.50 -15.50 -36.71
C GLU A 85 -12.84 -15.63 -36.00
N THR A 86 -13.79 -14.75 -36.31
CA THR A 86 -15.15 -14.81 -35.77
C THR A 86 -15.84 -16.10 -36.19
N ALA A 87 -15.70 -16.51 -37.45
CA ALA A 87 -16.27 -17.76 -37.96
C ALA A 87 -15.66 -19.00 -37.29
N ALA A 88 -14.34 -19.02 -37.07
CA ALA A 88 -13.67 -20.12 -36.37
C ALA A 88 -14.14 -20.23 -34.91
N VAL A 89 -14.27 -19.09 -34.20
CA VAL A 89 -14.81 -19.06 -32.83
C VAL A 89 -16.26 -19.51 -32.79
N GLN A 90 -17.09 -19.08 -33.75
CA GLN A 90 -18.49 -19.50 -33.85
C GLN A 90 -18.61 -21.02 -34.08
N ALA A 91 -17.77 -21.58 -34.96
CA ALA A 91 -17.72 -23.02 -35.23
C ALA A 91 -17.26 -23.83 -34.00
N ALA A 92 -16.42 -23.24 -33.15
CA ALA A 92 -15.99 -23.83 -31.88
C ALA A 92 -17.04 -23.70 -30.75
N GLY A 93 -18.25 -23.21 -31.03
CA GLY A 93 -19.35 -23.04 -30.06
C GLY A 93 -19.53 -21.61 -29.55
N GLY A 94 -18.74 -20.65 -30.05
CA GLY A 94 -18.90 -19.22 -29.77
C GLY A 94 -18.78 -18.86 -28.28
N ALA A 95 -19.48 -17.81 -27.87
CA ALA A 95 -19.57 -17.40 -26.47
C ALA A 95 -20.31 -18.41 -25.56
N SER A 96 -20.95 -19.42 -26.16
CA SER A 96 -21.71 -20.46 -25.45
C SER A 96 -20.89 -21.73 -25.20
N ALA A 97 -19.68 -21.85 -25.78
CA ALA A 97 -18.81 -23.01 -25.61
C ALA A 97 -18.30 -23.15 -24.17
N ALA A 98 -18.17 -22.03 -23.45
CA ALA A 98 -17.86 -21.99 -22.04
C ALA A 98 -18.51 -20.76 -21.42
N ASP A 99 -19.28 -20.94 -20.35
CA ASP A 99 -19.70 -19.82 -19.52
C ASP A 99 -18.45 -19.13 -18.95
N ALA A 100 -18.36 -17.81 -19.09
CA ALA A 100 -17.18 -17.03 -18.70
C ALA A 100 -16.82 -17.24 -17.20
N GLY A 101 -17.81 -17.62 -16.38
CA GLY A 101 -17.65 -17.95 -14.97
C GLY A 101 -17.68 -19.44 -14.64
N ILE A 102 -17.63 -20.37 -15.59
CA ILE A 102 -17.91 -21.80 -15.30
C ILE A 102 -16.96 -22.41 -14.24
N ARG A 103 -15.72 -21.93 -14.16
CA ARG A 103 -14.75 -22.37 -13.13
C ARG A 103 -15.05 -21.79 -11.75
N SER A 104 -15.76 -20.66 -11.72
CA SER A 104 -16.24 -19.97 -10.53
C SER A 104 -17.56 -20.59 -10.04
N SER A 105 -18.43 -21.02 -10.94
CA SER A 105 -19.69 -21.71 -10.61
C SER A 105 -19.54 -23.23 -10.38
N ALA A 106 -18.40 -23.81 -10.75
CA ALA A 106 -18.07 -25.21 -10.42
C ALA A 106 -17.71 -25.40 -8.93
N GLY A 107 -17.53 -24.31 -8.17
CA GLY A 107 -17.44 -24.30 -6.71
C GLY A 107 -18.82 -24.23 -6.05
N SER A 108 -18.93 -24.74 -4.82
CA SER A 108 -20.16 -24.78 -4.02
C SER A 108 -20.98 -23.47 -4.13
N PRO A 109 -22.32 -23.51 -4.27
CA PRO A 109 -23.17 -22.31 -4.44
C PRO A 109 -23.03 -21.23 -3.37
N GLY A 110 -22.44 -21.56 -2.20
CA GLY A 110 -22.19 -20.63 -1.10
C GLY A 110 -20.84 -19.91 -1.15
N THR A 111 -19.96 -20.21 -2.12
CA THR A 111 -18.65 -19.55 -2.22
C THR A 111 -18.75 -18.31 -3.11
N ALA A 112 -18.44 -17.15 -2.54
CA ALA A 112 -18.26 -15.94 -3.30
C ALA A 112 -16.98 -16.05 -4.15
N VAL A 113 -17.12 -15.79 -5.45
CA VAL A 113 -16.08 -15.98 -6.46
C VAL A 113 -15.84 -14.68 -7.21
N VAL A 114 -14.58 -14.43 -7.54
CA VAL A 114 -14.16 -13.26 -8.32
C VAL A 114 -13.80 -13.73 -9.71
N ASP A 115 -14.41 -13.13 -10.73
CA ASP A 115 -14.01 -13.35 -12.12
C ASP A 115 -12.67 -12.64 -12.40
N LYS A 116 -11.65 -13.45 -12.68
CA LYS A 116 -10.30 -13.01 -13.06
C LYS A 116 -9.97 -13.35 -14.51
N GLY A 117 -10.97 -13.71 -15.32
CA GLY A 117 -10.79 -14.19 -16.69
C GLY A 117 -10.01 -13.20 -17.58
N SER A 118 -10.27 -11.90 -17.44
CA SER A 118 -9.51 -10.85 -18.15
C SER A 118 -8.05 -10.82 -17.73
N THR A 119 -7.77 -10.81 -16.42
CA THR A 119 -6.39 -10.83 -15.88
C THR A 119 -5.64 -12.08 -16.31
N THR A 120 -6.29 -13.25 -16.30
CA THR A 120 -5.70 -14.49 -16.79
C THR A 120 -5.38 -14.42 -18.28
N ARG A 121 -6.29 -13.84 -19.09
CA ARG A 121 -6.08 -13.65 -20.52
C ARG A 121 -4.90 -12.72 -20.80
N ASP A 122 -4.77 -11.64 -20.04
CA ASP A 122 -3.68 -10.67 -20.17
C ASP A 122 -2.32 -11.31 -19.84
N ILE A 123 -2.25 -12.13 -18.77
CA ILE A 123 -1.03 -12.86 -18.41
C ILE A 123 -0.62 -13.85 -19.49
N VAL A 124 -1.58 -14.59 -20.07
CA VAL A 124 -1.30 -15.57 -21.12
C VAL A 124 -0.86 -14.90 -22.42
N ALA A 125 -1.41 -13.73 -22.74
CA ALA A 125 -1.03 -12.95 -23.91
C ALA A 125 0.27 -12.15 -23.72
N ALA A 126 0.78 -12.04 -22.49
CA ALA A 126 1.98 -11.25 -22.20
C ALA A 126 3.23 -11.88 -22.84
N PRO A 127 4.11 -11.07 -23.47
CA PRO A 127 5.43 -11.52 -23.88
C PRO A 127 6.24 -12.09 -22.71
N GLN A 128 7.04 -13.13 -22.97
CA GLN A 128 7.93 -13.70 -21.95
C GLN A 128 9.05 -12.70 -21.61
N GLY A 129 9.18 -12.35 -20.34
CA GLY A 129 10.23 -11.43 -19.86
C GLY A 129 9.98 -10.99 -18.41
N ASP A 130 10.99 -10.36 -17.80
CA ASP A 130 10.89 -9.83 -16.45
C ASP A 130 9.82 -8.72 -16.42
N GLY A 131 8.82 -8.90 -15.56
CA GLY A 131 7.78 -7.91 -15.34
C GLY A 131 8.33 -6.67 -14.65
N ARG A 132 7.66 -5.51 -14.83
CA ARG A 132 8.07 -4.25 -14.18
C ARG A 132 8.23 -4.37 -12.66
N ASP A 133 7.46 -5.26 -12.03
CA ASP A 133 7.44 -5.46 -10.58
C ASP A 133 8.18 -6.74 -10.13
N ALA A 134 8.70 -7.54 -11.07
CA ALA A 134 9.37 -8.81 -10.78
C ALA A 134 10.59 -9.00 -11.68
N GLN A 135 11.76 -8.64 -11.15
CA GLN A 135 13.07 -8.89 -11.77
C GLN A 135 13.83 -9.88 -10.90
N THR A 136 14.29 -11.00 -11.45
CA THR A 136 15.25 -11.86 -10.76
C THR A 136 16.64 -11.31 -10.99
N GLY A 137 17.17 -10.57 -10.00
CA GLY A 137 18.58 -10.21 -10.00
C GLY A 137 19.42 -11.49 -9.92
N ALA A 138 20.19 -11.78 -10.97
CA ALA A 138 21.22 -12.80 -10.90
C ALA A 138 22.29 -12.32 -9.91
N GLY A 139 22.11 -12.65 -8.63
CA GLY A 139 23.19 -12.61 -7.67
C GLY A 139 24.33 -13.45 -8.24
N THR A 140 25.50 -12.84 -8.39
CA THR A 140 26.72 -13.50 -8.88
C THR A 140 26.89 -14.86 -8.19
N ALA A 141 26.57 -15.94 -8.91
CA ALA A 141 26.90 -17.27 -8.45
C ALA A 141 28.43 -17.37 -8.38
N PRO A 142 29.01 -17.93 -7.30
CA PRO A 142 30.44 -18.20 -7.28
C PRO A 142 30.77 -19.13 -8.45
N ALA A 143 31.86 -18.82 -9.16
CA ALA A 143 32.27 -19.48 -10.40
C ALA A 143 32.19 -21.01 -10.27
N ALA A 144 31.44 -21.65 -11.16
CA ALA A 144 31.39 -23.11 -11.28
C ALA A 144 32.78 -23.66 -11.60
N PRO A 145 33.19 -24.81 -11.01
CA PRO A 145 34.47 -25.43 -11.33
C PRO A 145 34.49 -25.90 -12.79
N ALA A 146 35.65 -25.76 -13.45
CA ALA A 146 35.84 -26.04 -14.86
C ALA A 146 35.43 -27.48 -15.25
N PRO A 147 34.87 -27.69 -16.45
CA PRO A 147 34.45 -29.02 -16.90
C PRO A 147 35.65 -29.95 -17.13
N ALA A 148 35.55 -31.18 -16.64
CA ALA A 148 36.49 -32.27 -16.93
C ALA A 148 36.46 -32.65 -18.42
N PRO A 149 37.60 -33.08 -19.02
CA PRO A 149 37.67 -33.40 -20.44
C PRO A 149 36.80 -34.63 -20.80
N ALA A 150 36.11 -34.54 -21.94
CA ALA A 150 35.18 -35.54 -22.45
C ALA A 150 35.87 -36.88 -22.79
N PRO A 151 35.20 -38.04 -22.57
CA PRO A 151 35.69 -39.32 -23.06
C PRO A 151 35.51 -39.44 -24.59
N ALA A 152 36.52 -40.02 -25.26
CA ALA A 152 36.55 -40.25 -26.70
C ALA A 152 35.42 -41.18 -27.17
N PRO A 153 34.86 -40.99 -28.39
CA PRO A 153 33.78 -41.83 -28.89
C PRO A 153 34.27 -43.25 -29.20
N THR A 154 33.65 -44.24 -28.56
CA THR A 154 33.81 -45.66 -28.89
C THR A 154 33.09 -45.97 -30.20
N ALA A 155 33.78 -46.64 -31.14
CA ALA A 155 33.23 -47.06 -32.42
C ALA A 155 32.17 -48.16 -32.25
N THR A 156 31.00 -47.97 -32.86
CA THR A 156 29.94 -48.97 -32.98
C THR A 156 30.32 -50.01 -34.07
N PRO A 157 30.30 -51.32 -33.80
CA PRO A 157 30.49 -52.33 -34.84
C PRO A 157 29.22 -52.52 -35.68
N SER A 158 29.40 -52.64 -37.00
CA SER A 158 28.36 -52.94 -37.99
C SER A 158 27.67 -54.28 -37.72
N PRO A 159 26.37 -54.43 -38.02
CA PRO A 159 25.69 -55.71 -37.92
C PRO A 159 26.12 -56.65 -39.07
N GLN A 160 26.43 -57.89 -38.70
CA GLN A 160 26.48 -59.02 -39.64
C GLN A 160 25.11 -59.72 -39.62
N ASP A 161 24.76 -60.27 -40.79
CA ASP A 161 23.57 -61.01 -41.23
C ASP A 161 22.44 -60.20 -41.87
#